data_AF-A0A4S1G5D9-F1
#
_entry.id   AF-A0A4S1G5D9-F1
#
_cell.length_a   1.000
_cell.length_b   1.000
_cell.length_c   1.000
_cell.angle_alpha   90.00
_cell.angle_beta   90.00
_cell.angle_gamma   90.00
#
_symmetry.space_group_name_H-M   'P 1'
#
loop_
_entity.id
_entity.type
_entity.pdbx_description
1 polymer ?
#
loop_
_entity_poly.entity_id
_entity_poly.type
_entity_poly.pdbx_seq_one_letter_code
_entity_poly.pdbx_strand_id
1 'polypeptide(L)'
;WLGLVGVALALGLIVAGLLSSTGHLGRTERAWRAFSQWRSSWLSREGVASVATFIPAGLFGIGWVFFGKGGGWVAVAGLLAAAGAVVTVCTTGMIYASLKPIAQWHSRYTLPAYFIFAGMTGDVL
;
A
#
# COMPACT_ATOMS: atom_id res chain seq x y z
N TRP A 1 7.18 -22.51 4.53
CA TRP A 1 5.82 -22.35 4.00
C TRP A 1 5.18 -21.04 4.40
N LEU A 2 5.08 -20.69 5.69
CA LEU A 2 4.44 -19.45 6.14
C LEU A 2 4.98 -18.18 5.46
N GLY A 3 6.31 -18.00 5.38
CA GLY A 3 6.90 -16.85 4.70
C GLY A 3 6.58 -16.77 3.20
N LEU A 4 6.60 -17.91 2.50
CA LEU A 4 6.25 -17.95 1.07
C LEU A 4 4.77 -17.61 0.84
N VAL A 5 3.87 -18.23 1.62
CA VAL A 5 2.42 -18.00 1.50
C VAL A 5 2.08 -16.55 1.87
N GLY A 6 2.60 -16.04 2.97
CA GLY A 6 2.35 -14.66 3.41
C GLY A 6 2.87 -13.62 2.42
N VAL A 7 4.10 -13.78 1.92
CA VAL A 7 4.67 -12.86 0.91
C VAL A 7 3.90 -12.96 -0.41
N ALA A 8 3.58 -14.16 -0.88
CA ALA A 8 2.84 -14.35 -2.12
C ALA A 8 1.42 -13.78 -2.03
N LEU A 9 0.73 -14.01 -0.91
CA LEU A 9 -0.62 -13.47 -0.67
C LEU A 9 -0.59 -11.95 -0.61
N ALA A 10 0.33 -11.37 0.17
CA ALA A 10 0.45 -9.92 0.30
C ALA A 10 0.74 -9.24 -1.05
N LEU A 11 1.77 -9.71 -1.78
CA LEU A 11 2.11 -9.14 -3.07
C LEU A 11 1.01 -9.37 -4.11
N GLY A 12 0.36 -10.53 -4.09
CA GLY A 12 -0.77 -10.84 -4.95
C GLY A 12 -1.95 -9.90 -4.75
N LEU A 13 -2.32 -9.61 -3.48
CA LEU A 13 -3.39 -8.67 -3.15
C LEU A 13 -3.04 -7.23 -3.52
N ILE A 14 -1.79 -6.80 -3.33
CA ILE A 14 -1.35 -5.46 -3.76
C ILE A 14 -1.45 -5.34 -5.29
N VAL A 15 -0.99 -6.35 -6.04
CA VAL A 15 -1.12 -6.36 -7.51
C VAL A 15 -2.59 -6.33 -7.92
N ALA A 16 -3.45 -7.15 -7.32
CA ALA A 16 -4.87 -7.17 -7.62
C ALA A 16 -5.53 -5.81 -7.35
N GLY A 17 -5.20 -5.17 -6.22
CA GLY A 17 -5.66 -3.83 -5.88
C GLY A 17 -5.22 -2.76 -6.89
N LEU A 18 -3.95 -2.78 -7.32
CA LEU A 18 -3.43 -1.85 -8.33
C LEU A 18 -4.07 -2.06 -9.71
N LEU A 19 -4.27 -3.31 -10.13
CA LEU A 19 -4.96 -3.64 -11.37
C LEU A 19 -6.42 -3.20 -11.33
N SER A 20 -7.11 -3.39 -10.20
CA SER A 20 -8.48 -2.90 -10.00
C SER A 20 -8.55 -1.36 -10.06
N SER A 21 -7.63 -0.67 -9.38
CA SER A 21 -7.54 0.79 -9.36
C SER A 21 -7.28 1.37 -10.75
N THR A 22 -6.36 0.77 -11.51
CA THR A 22 -6.08 1.19 -12.89
C THR A 22 -7.21 0.82 -13.85
N GLY A 23 -7.79 -0.37 -13.74
CA GLY A 23 -8.88 -0.84 -14.59
C GLY A 23 -10.18 -0.03 -14.46
N HIS A 24 -10.42 0.59 -13.30
CA HIS A 24 -11.56 1.49 -13.12
C HIS A 24 -11.37 2.87 -13.78
N LEU A 25 -10.16 3.22 -14.23
CA LEU A 25 -9.91 4.50 -14.89
C LEU A 25 -10.55 4.52 -16.28
N GLY A 26 -11.32 5.56 -16.58
CA GLY A 26 -11.93 5.73 -17.91
C GLY A 26 -10.94 5.87 -19.08
N ARG A 27 -9.66 6.15 -18.81
CA ARG A 27 -8.55 6.13 -19.80
C ARG A 27 -7.29 5.52 -19.20
N THR A 28 -7.24 4.20 -19.15
CA THR A 28 -6.11 3.38 -18.67
C THR A 28 -4.77 3.76 -19.31
N GLU A 29 -4.75 4.09 -20.60
CA GLU A 29 -3.53 4.52 -21.32
C GLU A 29 -2.81 5.72 -20.68
N ARG A 30 -3.55 6.53 -19.91
CA ARG A 30 -3.04 7.73 -19.24
C ARG A 30 -2.81 7.54 -17.75
N ALA A 31 -2.97 6.32 -17.22
CA ALA A 31 -2.78 6.01 -15.81
C ALA A 31 -1.40 6.42 -15.30
N TRP A 32 -0.37 6.30 -16.14
CA TRP A 32 1.00 6.72 -15.79
C TRP A 32 1.10 8.21 -15.41
N ARG A 33 0.22 9.07 -15.95
CA ARG A 33 0.22 10.51 -15.60
C ARG A 33 -0.24 10.74 -14.17
N ALA A 34 -1.00 9.81 -13.59
CA ALA A 34 -1.46 9.90 -12.21
C ALA A 34 -0.28 9.93 -11.22
N PHE A 35 0.88 9.38 -11.56
CA PHE A 35 2.08 9.42 -10.70
C PHE A 35 2.80 10.78 -10.70
N SER A 36 2.52 11.66 -11.67
CA SER A 36 3.24 12.94 -11.81
C SER A 36 2.83 13.99 -10.77
N GLN A 37 1.63 13.90 -10.21
CA GLN A 37 1.03 14.92 -9.33
C GLN A 37 1.20 14.60 -7.83
N TRP A 38 2.25 13.86 -7.46
CA TRP A 38 2.45 13.36 -6.10
C TRP A 38 2.61 14.46 -5.03
N ARG A 39 3.01 15.67 -5.43
CA ARG A 39 3.09 16.81 -4.50
C ARG A 39 1.73 17.36 -4.10
N SER A 40 0.74 17.35 -5.00
CA SER A 40 -0.56 18.00 -4.81
C SER A 40 -1.71 17.02 -4.58
N SER A 41 -1.60 15.77 -5.05
CA SER A 41 -2.68 14.79 -5.04
C SER A 41 -2.40 13.60 -4.12
N TRP A 42 -3.33 13.33 -3.20
CA TRP A 42 -3.28 12.14 -2.33
C TRP A 42 -3.39 10.84 -3.12
N LEU A 43 -4.21 10.81 -4.17
CA LEU A 43 -4.34 9.66 -5.08
C LEU A 43 -3.00 9.33 -5.75
N SER A 44 -2.26 10.36 -6.14
CA SER A 44 -0.93 10.18 -6.73
C SER A 44 0.07 9.62 -5.70
N ARG A 45 0.01 10.11 -4.46
CA ARG A 45 0.86 9.61 -3.36
C ARG A 45 0.57 8.14 -3.03
N GLU A 46 -0.70 7.74 -3.04
CA GLU A 46 -1.10 6.34 -2.85
C GLU A 46 -0.51 5.43 -3.92
N GLY A 47 -0.65 5.82 -5.20
CA GLY A 47 -0.05 5.08 -6.31
C GLY A 47 1.47 4.97 -6.18
N VAL A 48 2.16 6.08 -5.90
CA VAL A 48 3.63 6.06 -5.75
C VAL A 48 4.06 5.19 -4.56
N ALA A 49 3.41 5.34 -3.40
CA ALA A 49 3.74 4.61 -2.18
C ALA A 49 3.54 3.09 -2.35
N SER A 50 2.40 2.68 -2.91
CA SER A 50 2.09 1.27 -3.15
C SER A 50 3.08 0.62 -4.12
N VAL A 51 3.43 1.28 -5.22
CA VAL A 51 4.42 0.78 -6.19
C VAL A 51 5.84 0.75 -5.58
N ALA A 52 6.24 1.80 -4.87
CA ALA A 52 7.55 1.86 -4.24
C ALA A 52 7.76 0.77 -3.17
N THR A 53 6.68 0.35 -2.50
CA THR A 53 6.70 -0.69 -1.46
C THR A 53 7.09 -2.07 -1.98
N PHE A 54 6.93 -2.35 -3.28
CA PHE A 54 7.35 -3.63 -3.88
C PHE A 54 8.84 -3.88 -3.75
N ILE A 55 9.68 -2.84 -3.79
CA ILE A 55 11.14 -2.99 -3.71
C ILE A 55 11.55 -3.58 -2.35
N PRO A 56 11.26 -2.92 -1.20
CA PRO A 56 11.60 -3.48 0.10
C PRO A 56 10.83 -4.77 0.40
N ALA A 57 9.57 -4.92 -0.02
CA ALA A 57 8.80 -6.13 0.20
C ALA A 57 9.37 -7.35 -0.55
N GLY A 58 9.79 -7.16 -1.80
CA GLY A 58 10.46 -8.20 -2.60
C GLY A 58 11.81 -8.59 -2.01
N LEU A 59 12.62 -7.61 -1.60
CA LEU A 59 13.90 -7.86 -0.92
C LEU A 59 13.72 -8.64 0.39
N PHE A 60 12.73 -8.24 1.20
CA PHE A 60 12.36 -8.96 2.42
C PHE A 60 11.95 -10.41 2.10
N GLY A 61 11.07 -10.60 1.12
CA GLY A 61 10.63 -11.92 0.68
C GLY A 61 11.78 -12.80 0.20
N ILE A 62 12.70 -12.27 -0.60
CA ILE A 62 13.90 -12.98 -1.07
C ILE A 62 14.79 -13.38 0.12
N GLY A 63 15.09 -12.41 1.00
CA GLY A 63 15.91 -12.60 2.18
C GLY A 63 15.37 -13.66 3.14
N TRP A 64 14.08 -13.62 3.39
CA TRP A 64 13.44 -14.50 4.36
C TRP A 64 13.11 -15.88 3.78
N VAL A 65 12.50 -15.95 2.60
CA VAL A 65 11.98 -17.20 2.02
C VAL A 65 13.09 -18.05 1.40
N PHE A 66 14.03 -17.44 0.67
CA PHE A 66 15.06 -18.19 -0.05
C PHE A 66 16.37 -18.30 0.75
N PHE A 67 16.74 -17.25 1.48
CA PHE A 67 17.98 -17.25 2.27
C PHE A 67 17.78 -17.58 3.76
N GLY A 68 16.54 -17.67 4.25
CA GLY A 68 16.26 -17.98 5.66
C GLY A 68 16.79 -16.95 6.65
N LYS A 69 17.10 -15.72 6.19
CA LYS A 69 17.69 -14.67 7.02
C LYS A 69 16.59 -13.77 7.59
N GLY A 70 16.69 -13.43 8.87
CA GLY A 70 15.78 -12.49 9.55
C GLY A 70 16.44 -11.20 10.02
N GLY A 71 17.76 -11.09 9.92
CA GLY A 71 18.54 -9.96 10.46
C GLY A 71 19.21 -9.09 9.39
N GLY A 72 19.89 -8.04 9.84
CA GLY A 72 20.66 -7.14 8.98
C GLY A 72 19.79 -6.46 7.93
N TRP A 73 20.22 -6.53 6.66
CA TRP A 73 19.51 -5.90 5.56
C TRP A 73 18.08 -6.43 5.35
N VAL A 74 17.81 -7.69 5.72
CA VAL A 74 16.45 -8.27 5.58
C VAL A 74 15.49 -7.62 6.57
N ALA A 75 15.92 -7.39 7.81
CA ALA A 75 15.11 -6.70 8.81
C ALA A 75 14.82 -5.25 8.38
N VAL A 76 15.82 -4.56 7.83
CA VAL A 76 15.65 -3.19 7.29
C VAL A 76 14.66 -3.19 6.12
N ALA A 77 14.78 -4.14 5.19
CA ALA A 77 13.83 -4.29 4.09
C ALA A 77 12.40 -4.57 4.59
N GLY A 78 12.24 -5.43 5.60
CA GLY A 78 10.93 -5.69 6.22
C GLY A 78 10.33 -4.44 6.88
N LEU A 79 11.12 -3.66 7.62
CA LEU A 79 10.67 -2.41 8.22
C LEU A 79 10.29 -1.36 7.17
N LEU A 80 11.06 -1.24 6.09
CA LEU A 80 10.74 -0.34 4.98
C LEU A 80 9.47 -0.78 4.25
N ALA A 81 9.24 -2.09 4.09
CA ALA A 81 8.01 -2.62 3.51
C ALA A 81 6.80 -2.31 4.40
N ALA A 82 6.93 -2.51 5.72
CA ALA A 82 5.88 -2.17 6.69
C ALA A 82 5.59 -0.66 6.70
N ALA A 83 6.62 0.19 6.68
CA ALA A 83 6.47 1.63 6.57
C ALA A 83 5.76 2.02 5.27
N GLY A 84 6.14 1.40 4.14
CA GLY A 84 5.47 1.61 2.85
C GLY A 84 3.99 1.24 2.86
N ALA A 85 3.62 0.14 3.50
CA ALA A 85 2.23 -0.25 3.71
C ALA A 85 1.46 0.78 4.56
N VAL A 86 2.04 1.23 5.68
CA VAL A 86 1.46 2.28 6.53
C VAL A 86 1.26 3.58 5.76
N VAL A 87 2.25 4.00 4.97
CA VAL A 87 2.15 5.19 4.13
C VAL A 87 1.03 5.03 3.10
N THR A 88 0.91 3.85 2.49
CA THR A 88 -0.15 3.56 1.51
C THR A 88 -1.54 3.71 2.15
N VAL A 89 -1.79 3.05 3.29
CA VAL A 89 -3.07 3.16 4.01
C VAL A 89 -3.35 4.60 4.45
N CYS A 90 -2.32 5.32 4.89
CA CYS A 90 -2.43 6.74 5.23
C CYS A 90 -2.88 7.57 4.03
N THR A 91 -2.25 7.38 2.88
CA THR A 91 -2.62 8.10 1.66
C THR A 91 -4.04 7.79 1.21
N THR A 92 -4.48 6.52 1.29
CA THR A 92 -5.86 6.12 1.02
C THR A 92 -6.83 6.86 1.95
N GLY A 93 -6.57 6.85 3.26
CA GLY A 93 -7.41 7.55 4.24
C GLY A 93 -7.47 9.07 3.99
N MET A 94 -6.36 9.67 3.56
CA MET A 94 -6.28 11.10 3.26
C MET A 94 -7.01 11.51 1.98
N ILE A 95 -7.20 10.62 1.01
CA ILE A 95 -8.08 10.87 -0.14
C ILE A 95 -9.47 11.24 0.37
N TYR A 96 -10.04 10.42 1.26
CA TYR A 96 -11.36 10.66 1.82
C TYR A 96 -11.38 11.82 2.83
N ALA A 97 -10.40 11.86 3.72
CA ALA A 97 -10.34 12.89 4.76
C ALA A 97 -10.17 14.31 4.20
N SER A 98 -9.61 14.47 2.99
CA SER A 98 -9.43 15.79 2.38
C SER A 98 -10.66 16.30 1.60
N LEU A 99 -11.69 15.48 1.39
CA LEU A 99 -12.89 15.83 0.63
C LEU A 99 -13.90 16.63 1.47
N LYS A 100 -13.69 17.94 1.55
CA LYS A 100 -14.58 18.89 2.26
C LYS A 100 -16.08 18.77 1.95
N PRO A 101 -16.53 18.49 0.71
CA PRO A 101 -17.97 18.45 0.41
C PRO A 101 -18.73 17.34 1.13
N ILE A 102 -18.07 16.26 1.55
CA ILE A 102 -18.73 15.11 2.19
C ILE A 102 -18.34 15.10 3.67
N ALA A 103 -19.19 15.69 4.51
CA ALA A 103 -18.93 15.85 5.95
C ALA A 103 -18.64 14.53 6.68
N GLN A 104 -19.27 13.43 6.26
CA GLN A 104 -19.04 12.10 6.86
C GLN A 104 -17.61 11.58 6.61
N TRP A 105 -16.98 12.01 5.51
CA TRP A 105 -15.61 11.62 5.16
C TRP A 105 -14.59 12.65 5.63
N HIS A 106 -14.97 13.92 5.67
CA HIS A 106 -14.13 15.02 6.17
C HIS A 106 -14.11 15.07 7.70
N SER A 107 -13.52 14.05 8.32
CA SER A 107 -13.45 13.90 9.77
C SER A 107 -12.05 13.48 10.20
N ARG A 108 -11.64 13.89 11.41
CA ARG A 108 -10.39 13.43 12.04
C ARG A 108 -10.36 11.93 12.32
N TYR A 109 -11.53 11.29 12.31
CA TYR A 109 -11.67 9.85 12.55
C TYR A 109 -11.49 9.00 11.28
N THR A 110 -11.54 9.61 10.10
CA THR A 110 -11.42 8.90 8.82
C THR A 110 -10.08 8.18 8.72
N LEU A 111 -8.97 8.88 8.97
CA LEU A 111 -7.63 8.27 8.90
C LEU A 111 -7.44 7.12 9.93
N PRO A 112 -7.75 7.30 11.24
CA PRO A 112 -7.73 6.18 12.19
C PRO A 112 -8.61 5.00 11.78
N ALA A 113 -9.81 5.26 11.25
CA ALA A 113 -10.72 4.20 10.79
C ALA A 113 -10.10 3.37 9.66
N TYR A 114 -9.41 4.01 8.70
CA TYR A 114 -8.70 3.29 7.62
C TYR A 114 -7.59 2.38 8.16
N PHE A 115 -6.84 2.80 9.18
CA PHE A 115 -5.85 1.93 9.82
C PHE A 115 -6.49 0.74 10.54
N ILE A 116 -7.60 0.98 11.27
CA ILE A 116 -8.33 -0.09 11.96
C ILE A 116 -8.87 -1.09 10.94
N PHE A 117 -9.51 -0.64 9.86
CA PHE A 117 -10.05 -1.51 8.83
C PHE A 117 -8.95 -2.28 8.10
N ALA A 118 -7.83 -1.63 7.77
CA ALA A 118 -6.69 -2.31 7.16
C ALA A 118 -6.11 -3.40 8.07
N GLY A 119 -5.95 -3.11 9.37
CA GLY A 119 -5.52 -4.10 10.36
C GLY A 119 -6.50 -5.26 10.46
N MET A 120 -7.78 -4.99 10.73
CA MET A 120 -8.80 -6.02 10.89
C MET A 120 -8.95 -6.92 9.66
N THR A 121 -8.92 -6.36 8.45
CA THR A 121 -9.06 -7.16 7.23
C THR A 121 -7.78 -7.91 6.86
N GLY A 122 -6.60 -7.36 7.19
CA GLY A 122 -5.32 -8.04 7.02
C GLY A 122 -5.12 -9.18 8.01
N ASP A 123 -5.48 -9.00 9.28
CA ASP A 123 -5.25 -9.96 10.37
C ASP A 123 -6.10 -11.24 10.24
N VAL A 124 -7.17 -11.22 9.44
CA VAL A 124 -8.04 -12.38 9.19
C VAL A 124 -7.46 -13.35 8.15
N LEU A 125 -6.48 -12.92 7.35
CA LEU A 125 -5.87 -13.68 6.26
C LEU A 125 -4.64 -14.48 6.72
#